data_AF-A0A9W5PQX2-F1
#
_entry.id   AF-A0A9W5PQX2-F1
#
_cell.length_a   1.000
_cell.length_b   1.000
_cell.length_c   1.000
_cell.angle_alpha   90.00
_cell.angle_beta   90.00
_cell.angle_gamma   90.00
#
_symmetry.space_group_name_H-M   'P 1'
#
loop_
_entity.id
_entity.type
_entity.pdbx_description
1 polymer ?
#
loop_
_entity_poly.entity_id
_entity_poly.type
_entity_poly.pdbx_seq_one_letter_code
_entity_poly.pdbx_strand_id
1 'polypeptide(L)'
;MKTNNSPISLLQKQSNTYNVLNNIQVHVEVRDNPYNLALDNLFQMAARINKKRSFLFVSTILGKHLPIKPTVSLSSGVALAARYMEILHNISHPFQKEILNLISLEIDEIPEEVFRYQYPLQEEVLFIGFAETATSLGHSMFQCFQNAKYVHTTRESIPHLESVITFEEEHSHATSHRCYVDESFFQNNNPIVLVDDEMTTGKTALNIIRSIQNSKVRTQRLA
;
A
#
# COMPACT_ATOMS: atom_id res chain seq x y z
N MET A 1 -37.92 -12.10 -18.94
CA MET A 1 -36.93 -11.15 -18.40
C MET A 1 -35.98 -11.98 -17.53
N LYS A 2 -34.88 -12.47 -18.13
CA LYS A 2 -33.96 -13.43 -17.49
C LYS A 2 -32.98 -12.66 -16.61
N THR A 3 -32.95 -13.01 -15.34
CA THR A 3 -31.98 -12.58 -14.34
C THR A 3 -30.61 -13.19 -14.66
N ASN A 4 -29.63 -12.38 -15.04
CA ASN A 4 -28.25 -12.81 -15.16
C ASN A 4 -27.62 -12.78 -13.76
N ASN A 5 -27.64 -13.93 -13.09
CA ASN A 5 -26.69 -14.23 -12.02
C ASN A 5 -25.31 -14.41 -12.67
N SER A 6 -24.44 -13.41 -12.53
CA SER A 6 -23.02 -13.55 -12.85
C SER A 6 -22.41 -14.63 -11.94
N PRO A 7 -21.60 -15.56 -12.47
CA PRO A 7 -21.02 -16.61 -11.65
C PRO A 7 -19.97 -15.99 -10.74
N ILE A 8 -20.18 -16.10 -9.42
CA ILE A 8 -19.09 -16.03 -8.44
C ILE A 8 -18.11 -17.12 -8.87
N SER A 9 -17.02 -16.75 -9.54
CA SER A 9 -15.95 -17.69 -9.85
C SER A 9 -15.48 -18.25 -8.51
N LEU A 10 -15.51 -19.57 -8.37
CA LEU A 10 -14.85 -20.26 -7.28
C LEU A 10 -13.41 -19.75 -7.22
N LEU A 11 -13.10 -18.88 -6.26
CA LEU A 11 -11.73 -18.47 -5.94
C LEU A 11 -10.96 -19.78 -5.73
N GLN A 12 -10.05 -20.11 -6.64
CA GLN A 12 -9.12 -21.20 -6.40
C GLN A 12 -8.34 -20.83 -5.15
N LYS A 13 -8.58 -21.56 -4.06
CA LYS A 13 -7.76 -21.45 -2.86
C LYS A 13 -6.34 -21.86 -3.24
N GLN A 14 -5.51 -20.88 -3.54
CA GLN A 14 -4.08 -21.11 -3.72
C GLN A 14 -3.47 -21.31 -2.33
N SER A 15 -2.87 -22.47 -2.12
CA SER A 15 -2.16 -22.79 -0.88
C SER A 15 -0.74 -23.23 -1.20
N ASN A 16 0.24 -22.48 -0.71
CA ASN A 16 1.65 -22.78 -0.92
C ASN A 16 2.31 -23.09 0.43
N THR A 17 3.24 -24.03 0.41
CA THR A 17 4.07 -24.33 1.59
C THR A 17 5.51 -23.96 1.28
N TYR A 18 6.08 -23.10 2.10
CA TYR A 18 7.45 -22.62 1.97
C TYR A 18 8.32 -23.22 3.07
N ASN A 19 9.43 -23.82 2.67
CA ASN A 19 10.43 -24.34 3.60
C ASN A 19 11.52 -23.28 3.78
N VAL A 20 11.72 -22.82 5.01
CA VAL A 20 12.69 -21.78 5.37
C VAL A 20 13.79 -22.39 6.24
N LEU A 21 15.04 -22.35 5.75
CA LEU A 21 16.24 -22.92 6.39
C LEU A 21 16.07 -24.38 6.88
N ASN A 22 15.29 -25.19 6.16
CA ASN A 22 15.01 -26.62 6.43
C ASN A 22 14.35 -26.96 7.78
N ASN A 23 14.07 -25.98 8.64
CA ASN A 23 13.58 -26.20 10.00
C ASN A 23 12.26 -25.44 10.29
N ILE A 24 11.82 -24.57 9.39
CA ILE A 24 10.58 -23.81 9.51
C ILE A 24 9.75 -24.09 8.26
N GLN A 25 8.51 -24.54 8.46
CA GLN A 25 7.53 -24.69 7.40
C GLN A 25 6.46 -23.62 7.57
N VAL A 26 6.24 -22.82 6.53
CA VAL A 26 5.22 -21.77 6.52
C VAL A 26 4.16 -22.13 5.49
N HIS A 27 2.92 -22.26 5.96
CA HIS A 27 1.76 -22.48 5.10
C HIS A 27 1.09 -21.14 4.82
N VAL A 28 0.91 -20.82 3.54
CA VAL A 28 0.25 -19.59 3.08
C VAL A 28 -1.03 -19.99 2.37
N GLU A 29 -2.17 -19.54 2.89
CA GLU A 29 -3.49 -19.66 2.25
C GLU A 29 -3.89 -18.30 1.67
N VAL A 30 -4.08 -18.25 0.36
CA VAL A 30 -4.57 -17.06 -0.34
C VAL A 30 -6.09 -17.00 -0.23
N ARG A 31 -6.61 -15.93 0.37
CA ARG A 31 -8.05 -15.70 0.50
C ARG A 31 -8.64 -14.95 -0.68
N ASP A 32 -7.90 -13.96 -1.17
CA ASP A 32 -8.29 -13.15 -2.32
C ASP A 32 -7.03 -12.78 -3.12
N ASN A 33 -7.17 -12.78 -4.45
CA ASN A 33 -6.12 -12.44 -5.39
C ASN A 33 -6.78 -11.92 -6.67
N PRO A 34 -7.32 -10.68 -6.66
CA PRO A 34 -8.16 -10.16 -7.74
C PRO A 34 -7.43 -10.05 -9.08
N TYR A 35 -6.10 -10.00 -9.04
CA TYR A 35 -5.24 -9.93 -10.23
C TYR A 35 -4.56 -11.25 -10.58
N ASN A 36 -4.88 -12.33 -9.87
CA ASN A 36 -4.31 -13.66 -10.08
C ASN A 36 -2.79 -13.66 -10.20
N LEU A 37 -2.12 -12.84 -9.36
CA LEU A 37 -0.67 -12.69 -9.34
C LEU A 37 -0.03 -13.92 -8.69
N ALA A 38 1.07 -14.40 -9.28
CA ALA A 38 1.84 -15.49 -8.67
C ALA A 38 2.55 -14.97 -7.40
N LEU A 39 2.45 -15.72 -6.30
CA LEU A 39 3.03 -15.31 -5.01
C LEU A 39 4.54 -15.12 -5.09
N ASP A 40 5.24 -15.99 -5.83
CA ASP A 40 6.69 -15.93 -6.01
C ASP A 40 7.16 -14.67 -6.74
N ASN A 41 6.26 -13.97 -7.44
CA ASN A 41 6.54 -12.67 -8.06
C ASN A 41 6.40 -11.51 -7.07
N LEU A 42 5.68 -11.69 -5.96
CA LEU A 42 5.39 -10.64 -4.98
C LEU A 42 6.32 -10.70 -3.77
N PHE A 43 6.68 -11.91 -3.35
CA PHE A 43 7.57 -12.10 -2.21
C PHE A 43 8.35 -13.41 -2.28
N GLN A 44 9.43 -13.44 -1.49
CA GLN A 44 10.14 -14.65 -1.10
C GLN A 44 10.08 -14.84 0.42
N MET A 45 10.29 -16.07 0.87
CA MET A 45 10.35 -16.37 2.31
C MET A 45 11.78 -16.39 2.81
N ALA A 46 12.05 -15.65 3.88
CA ALA A 46 13.35 -15.64 4.55
C ALA A 46 13.21 -15.97 6.04
N ALA A 47 14.31 -16.40 6.66
CA ALA A 47 14.38 -16.58 8.10
C ALA A 47 14.75 -15.27 8.80
N ARG A 48 14.30 -15.13 10.05
CA ARG A 48 14.76 -14.09 10.97
C ARG A 48 15.49 -14.72 12.14
N ILE A 49 16.52 -14.04 12.63
CA ILE A 49 17.21 -14.40 13.88
C ILE A 49 16.36 -13.92 15.07
N ASN A 50 15.13 -14.45 15.19
CA ASN A 50 14.19 -14.13 16.25
C ASN A 50 13.28 -15.34 16.54
N LYS A 51 13.30 -15.87 17.77
CA LYS A 51 12.53 -17.06 18.14
C LYS A 51 11.01 -16.87 18.10
N LYS A 52 10.49 -15.64 18.24
CA LYS A 52 9.04 -15.34 18.23
C LYS A 52 8.49 -15.01 16.83
N ARG A 53 9.35 -14.51 15.94
CA ARG A 53 9.01 -14.18 14.54
C ARG A 53 10.12 -14.74 13.65
N SER A 54 10.12 -16.06 13.48
CA SER A 54 11.24 -16.80 12.89
C SER A 54 11.32 -16.72 11.36
N PHE A 55 10.30 -16.17 10.70
CA PHE A 55 10.25 -15.96 9.26
C PHE A 55 9.87 -14.52 8.90
N LEU A 56 10.05 -14.18 7.62
CA LEU A 56 9.86 -12.87 7.01
C LEU A 56 9.35 -13.06 5.57
N PHE A 57 8.35 -12.27 5.19
CA PHE A 57 8.03 -12.02 3.78
C PHE A 57 8.97 -10.96 3.23
N VAL A 58 9.79 -11.33 2.26
CA VAL A 58 10.70 -10.43 1.56
C VAL A 58 10.04 -10.00 0.26
N SER A 59 9.50 -8.78 0.20
CA SER A 59 8.92 -8.27 -1.04
C SER A 59 9.96 -8.23 -2.16
N THR A 60 9.57 -8.74 -3.33
CA THR A 60 10.34 -8.69 -4.58
C THR A 60 9.94 -7.51 -5.47
N ILE A 61 9.02 -6.66 -5.00
CA ILE A 61 8.43 -5.58 -5.80
C ILE A 61 8.55 -4.20 -5.17
N LEU A 62 8.91 -4.09 -3.88
CA LEU A 62 8.98 -2.81 -3.16
C LEU A 62 10.39 -2.24 -2.99
N GLY A 63 11.44 -3.01 -3.28
CA GLY A 63 12.82 -2.52 -3.19
C GLY A 63 13.35 -2.29 -1.76
N LYS A 64 12.70 -2.85 -0.74
CA LYS A 64 13.06 -2.71 0.68
C LYS A 64 14.30 -3.50 1.09
N HIS A 65 14.32 -4.78 0.74
CA HIS A 65 15.37 -5.73 1.16
C HIS A 65 16.22 -6.21 -0.02
N LEU A 66 15.67 -6.16 -1.23
CA LEU A 66 16.30 -6.60 -2.46
C LEU A 66 16.40 -5.41 -3.43
N PRO A 67 17.51 -5.26 -4.16
CA PRO A 67 17.55 -4.35 -5.29
C PRO A 67 16.59 -4.86 -6.37
N ILE A 68 15.74 -3.99 -6.88
CA ILE A 68 14.76 -4.32 -7.93
C ILE A 68 14.83 -3.31 -9.06
N LYS A 69 14.35 -3.69 -10.24
CA LYS A 69 14.19 -2.77 -11.36
C LYS A 69 13.22 -1.64 -10.94
N PRO A 70 13.56 -0.35 -11.17
CA PRO A 70 12.69 0.76 -10.80
C PRO A 70 11.27 0.64 -11.35
N THR A 71 11.13 0.09 -12.56
CA THR A 71 9.85 -0.15 -13.22
C THR A 71 8.94 -1.05 -12.41
N VAL A 72 9.45 -2.13 -11.83
CA VAL A 72 8.69 -3.04 -10.95
C VAL A 72 8.17 -2.28 -9.72
N SER A 73 9.05 -1.47 -9.09
CA SER A 73 8.68 -0.67 -7.92
C SER A 73 7.61 0.36 -8.21
N LEU A 74 7.74 1.07 -9.33
CA LEU A 74 6.78 2.08 -9.74
C LEU A 74 5.44 1.43 -10.14
N SER A 75 5.48 0.35 -10.93
CA SER A 75 4.28 -0.39 -11.34
C SER A 75 3.49 -0.94 -10.17
N SER A 76 4.14 -1.26 -9.04
CA SER A 76 3.46 -1.65 -7.81
C SER A 76 2.53 -0.56 -7.27
N GLY A 77 2.96 0.71 -7.31
CA GLY A 77 2.11 1.85 -6.96
C GLY A 77 0.99 2.09 -7.97
N VAL A 78 1.29 1.95 -9.26
CA VAL A 78 0.26 2.04 -10.32
C VAL A 78 -0.79 0.94 -10.18
N ALA A 79 -0.39 -0.29 -9.85
CA ALA A 79 -1.32 -1.40 -9.59
C ALA A 79 -2.20 -1.12 -8.36
N LEU A 80 -1.63 -0.52 -7.31
CA LEU A 80 -2.39 -0.12 -6.14
C LEU A 80 -3.39 0.99 -6.45
N ALA A 81 -3.01 1.98 -7.27
CA ALA A 81 -3.90 3.03 -7.77
C ALA A 81 -5.03 2.45 -8.63
N ALA A 82 -4.72 1.51 -9.53
CA ALA A 82 -5.69 0.80 -10.34
C ALA A 82 -6.71 0.03 -9.47
N ARG A 83 -6.23 -0.69 -8.44
CA ARG A 83 -7.13 -1.37 -7.47
C ARG A 83 -8.00 -0.40 -6.69
N TYR A 84 -7.44 0.72 -6.25
CA TYR A 84 -8.20 1.76 -5.55
C TYR A 84 -9.38 2.25 -6.41
N MET A 85 -9.12 2.57 -7.69
CA MET A 85 -10.14 3.02 -8.62
C MET A 85 -11.15 1.94 -8.99
N GLU A 86 -10.70 0.71 -9.13
CA GLU A 86 -11.58 -0.42 -9.43
C GLU A 86 -12.56 -0.69 -8.27
N ILE A 87 -12.08 -0.67 -7.03
CA ILE A 87 -12.90 -0.99 -5.85
C ILE A 87 -13.86 0.16 -5.51
N LEU A 88 -13.38 1.41 -5.47
CA LEU A 88 -14.18 2.53 -4.95
C LEU A 88 -14.96 3.28 -6.03
N HIS A 89 -14.48 3.25 -7.27
CA HIS A 89 -15.06 4.01 -8.37
C HIS A 89 -15.54 3.14 -9.54
N ASN A 90 -15.29 1.82 -9.49
CA ASN A 90 -15.64 0.87 -10.54
C ASN A 90 -15.03 1.26 -11.91
N ILE A 91 -13.81 1.81 -11.89
CA ILE A 91 -13.05 2.23 -13.07
C ILE A 91 -11.80 1.36 -13.20
N SER A 92 -11.66 0.67 -14.32
CA SER A 92 -10.45 -0.12 -14.64
C SER A 92 -9.36 0.75 -15.26
N HIS A 93 -8.10 0.41 -15.01
CA HIS A 93 -6.97 1.05 -15.70
C HIS A 93 -6.92 0.59 -17.17
N PRO A 94 -6.72 1.48 -18.15
CA PRO A 94 -6.66 1.09 -19.57
C PRO A 94 -5.49 0.13 -19.86
N PHE A 95 -4.39 0.25 -19.12
CA PHE A 95 -3.18 -0.58 -19.25
C PHE A 95 -3.01 -1.61 -18.11
N GLN A 96 -4.12 -2.13 -17.58
CA GLN A 96 -4.07 -3.04 -16.42
C GLN A 96 -3.21 -4.28 -16.70
N LYS A 97 -3.28 -4.86 -17.90
CA LYS A 97 -2.50 -6.05 -18.25
C LYS A 97 -0.99 -5.76 -18.26
N GLU A 98 -0.60 -4.62 -18.80
CA GLU A 98 0.78 -4.16 -18.89
C GLU A 98 1.35 -3.91 -17.49
N ILE A 99 0.57 -3.31 -16.59
CA ILE A 99 0.96 -3.12 -15.18
C ILE A 99 1.24 -4.47 -14.50
N LEU A 100 0.34 -5.44 -14.64
CA LEU A 100 0.51 -6.76 -14.02
C LEU A 100 1.67 -7.54 -14.63
N ASN A 101 1.91 -7.38 -15.94
CA ASN A 101 3.08 -7.95 -16.60
C ASN A 101 4.37 -7.32 -16.07
N LEU A 102 4.45 -6.00 -15.87
CA LEU A 102 5.64 -5.34 -15.29
C LEU A 102 5.96 -5.84 -13.88
N ILE A 103 4.94 -6.20 -13.09
CA ILE A 103 5.10 -6.78 -11.75
C ILE A 103 5.49 -8.25 -11.82
N SER A 104 4.94 -8.99 -12.78
CA SER A 104 5.05 -10.45 -12.86
C SER A 104 6.19 -10.97 -13.72
N LEU A 105 6.68 -10.15 -14.65
CA LEU A 105 7.59 -10.52 -15.72
C LEU A 105 8.58 -9.38 -15.94
N GLU A 106 9.85 -9.73 -16.04
CA GLU A 106 10.90 -8.81 -16.44
C GLU A 106 10.80 -8.49 -17.94
N ILE A 107 9.79 -7.72 -18.35
CA ILE A 107 9.66 -7.24 -19.73
C ILE A 107 10.63 -6.09 -19.98
N ASP A 108 11.25 -6.08 -21.16
CA ASP A 108 12.22 -5.05 -21.57
C ASP A 108 11.53 -3.80 -22.15
N GLU A 109 10.33 -3.94 -22.71
CA GLU A 109 9.57 -2.83 -23.27
C GLU A 109 8.55 -2.30 -22.27
N ILE A 110 8.69 -1.02 -21.94
CA ILE A 110 7.96 -0.35 -20.87
C ILE A 110 7.08 0.72 -21.53
N PRO A 111 5.74 0.53 -21.58
CA PRO A 111 4.86 1.55 -22.13
C PRO A 111 4.88 2.78 -21.21
N GLU A 112 5.41 3.90 -21.66
CA GLU A 112 5.46 5.15 -20.88
C GLU A 112 4.05 5.61 -20.47
N GLU A 113 3.05 5.28 -21.28
CA GLU A 113 1.64 5.58 -21.05
C GLU A 113 1.12 5.00 -19.74
N VAL A 114 1.67 3.86 -19.29
CA VAL A 114 1.33 3.26 -17.98
C VAL A 114 1.64 4.23 -16.84
N PHE A 115 2.77 4.92 -16.91
CA PHE A 115 3.22 5.84 -15.84
C PHE A 115 2.72 7.26 -16.02
N ARG A 116 2.28 7.63 -17.22
CA ARG A 116 1.73 8.96 -17.53
C ARG A 116 0.22 9.03 -17.36
N TYR A 117 -0.47 7.90 -17.31
CA TYR A 117 -1.91 7.86 -17.11
C TYR A 117 -2.27 8.38 -15.71
N GLN A 118 -3.24 9.29 -15.66
CA GLN A 118 -3.75 9.83 -14.41
C GLN A 118 -5.28 9.78 -14.35
N TYR A 119 -5.80 9.41 -13.20
CA TYR A 119 -7.23 9.45 -12.88
C TYR A 119 -7.63 10.84 -12.40
N PRO A 120 -8.64 11.48 -13.01
CA PRO A 120 -9.23 12.69 -12.45
C PRO A 120 -10.11 12.35 -11.24
N LEU A 121 -9.80 12.92 -10.08
CA LEU A 121 -10.60 12.79 -8.87
C LEU A 121 -11.60 13.95 -8.74
N GLN A 122 -12.85 13.63 -8.38
CA GLN A 122 -13.94 14.61 -8.26
C GLN A 122 -13.71 15.60 -7.11
N GLU A 123 -13.08 15.14 -6.04
CA GLU A 123 -12.66 15.94 -4.89
C GLU A 123 -11.16 15.74 -4.64
N GLU A 124 -10.53 16.68 -3.93
CA GLU A 124 -9.12 16.55 -3.60
C GLU A 124 -8.92 15.38 -2.64
N VAL A 125 -7.93 14.50 -2.87
CA VAL A 125 -7.63 13.37 -1.97
C VAL A 125 -6.22 13.49 -1.41
N LEU A 126 -6.07 13.30 -0.10
CA LEU A 126 -4.77 13.27 0.56
C LEU A 126 -4.26 11.83 0.69
N PHE A 127 -3.13 11.53 0.06
CA PHE A 127 -2.41 10.26 0.22
C PHE A 127 -1.34 10.40 1.31
N ILE A 128 -1.31 9.44 2.24
CA ILE A 128 -0.32 9.38 3.32
C ILE A 128 0.47 8.08 3.20
N GLY A 129 1.73 8.16 2.76
CA GLY A 129 2.64 7.03 2.73
C GLY A 129 3.28 6.77 4.10
N PHE A 130 3.26 5.53 4.57
CA PHE A 130 3.90 5.17 5.85
C PHE A 130 5.39 4.96 5.67
N ALA A 131 6.19 5.66 6.47
CA ALA A 131 7.62 5.50 6.45
C ALA A 131 8.05 4.16 7.09
N GLU A 132 9.14 3.58 6.63
CA GLU A 132 9.98 4.05 5.53
C GLU A 132 9.58 3.39 4.19
N THR A 133 9.08 2.15 4.26
CA THR A 133 8.93 1.31 3.08
C THR A 133 7.83 1.79 2.14
N ALA A 134 6.70 2.24 2.68
CA ALA A 134 5.58 2.68 1.88
C ALA A 134 5.72 4.14 1.41
N THR A 135 6.84 4.82 1.68
CA THR A 135 7.10 6.15 1.14
C THR A 135 7.17 6.12 -0.38
N SER A 136 8.01 5.25 -0.97
CA SER A 136 8.09 5.14 -2.43
C SER A 136 6.81 4.59 -3.06
N LEU A 137 6.21 3.57 -2.43
CA LEU A 137 4.93 2.98 -2.88
C LEU A 137 3.79 3.99 -2.88
N GLY A 138 3.65 4.76 -1.79
CA GLY A 138 2.64 5.81 -1.65
C GLY A 138 2.87 6.91 -2.66
N HIS A 139 4.12 7.30 -2.91
CA HIS A 139 4.43 8.31 -3.91
C HIS A 139 4.09 7.83 -5.32
N SER A 140 4.50 6.63 -5.73
CA SER A 140 4.19 6.10 -7.06
C SER A 140 2.68 5.89 -7.27
N MET A 141 1.94 5.51 -6.23
CA MET A 141 0.48 5.48 -6.26
C MET A 141 -0.12 6.89 -6.44
N PHE A 142 0.33 7.88 -5.67
CA PHE A 142 -0.18 9.26 -5.72
C PHE A 142 -0.04 9.88 -7.13
N GLN A 143 1.07 9.60 -7.82
CA GLN A 143 1.34 10.18 -9.14
C GLN A 143 0.31 9.81 -10.21
N CYS A 144 -0.47 8.74 -9.99
CA CYS A 144 -1.56 8.31 -10.85
C CYS A 144 -2.84 9.14 -10.71
N PHE A 145 -2.87 10.21 -9.90
CA PHE A 145 -4.08 10.97 -9.62
C PHE A 145 -3.90 12.46 -9.91
N GLN A 146 -4.93 13.06 -10.50
CA GLN A 146 -5.11 14.52 -10.54
C GLN A 146 -5.99 14.95 -9.38
N ASN A 147 -5.81 16.18 -8.90
CA ASN A 147 -6.51 16.70 -7.72
C ASN A 147 -6.17 15.86 -6.47
N ALA A 148 -4.87 15.66 -6.21
CA ALA A 148 -4.39 14.89 -5.07
C ALA A 148 -3.22 15.59 -4.39
N LYS A 149 -3.09 15.37 -3.08
CA LYS A 149 -1.93 15.76 -2.27
C LYS A 149 -1.24 14.52 -1.74
N TYR A 150 0.07 14.63 -1.49
CA TYR A 150 0.86 13.55 -0.91
C TYR A 150 1.67 14.06 0.28
N VAL A 151 1.70 13.24 1.33
CA VAL A 151 2.60 13.38 2.45
C VAL A 151 3.10 11.99 2.84
N HIS A 152 4.26 11.91 3.46
CA HIS A 152 4.70 10.69 4.13
C HIS A 152 4.92 10.93 5.61
N THR A 153 4.81 9.88 6.41
CA THR A 153 5.22 9.94 7.81
C THR A 153 6.74 9.83 7.93
N THR A 154 7.28 10.02 9.12
CA THR A 154 8.67 9.72 9.48
C THR A 154 8.70 9.18 10.91
N ARG A 155 9.70 8.36 11.25
CA ARG A 155 9.92 7.91 12.63
C ARG A 155 10.73 8.91 13.46
N GLU A 156 11.38 9.87 12.80
CA GLU A 156 12.29 10.82 13.43
C GLU A 156 11.58 12.08 13.91
N SER A 157 12.08 12.64 15.01
CA SER A 157 11.67 13.98 15.47
C SER A 157 12.60 15.04 14.89
N ILE A 158 12.04 16.13 14.38
CA ILE A 158 12.80 17.31 13.96
C ILE A 158 12.87 18.29 15.13
N PRO A 159 14.06 18.64 15.66
CA PRO A 159 14.20 19.59 16.75
C PRO A 159 13.50 20.92 16.42
N HIS A 160 12.74 21.44 17.39
CA HIS A 160 12.00 22.70 17.31
C HIS A 160 10.87 22.76 16.26
N LEU A 161 10.55 21.64 15.61
CA LEU A 161 9.40 21.54 14.72
C LEU A 161 8.37 20.59 15.32
N GLU A 162 7.14 21.05 15.49
CA GLU A 162 6.03 20.23 15.94
C GLU A 162 5.40 19.48 14.76
N SER A 163 5.09 18.20 14.95
CA SER A 163 4.37 17.41 13.96
C SER A 163 2.87 17.58 14.15
N VAL A 164 2.13 17.74 13.04
CA VAL A 164 0.67 17.89 13.07
C VAL A 164 -0.03 16.61 13.54
N ILE A 165 0.51 15.45 13.15
CA ILE A 165 -0.01 14.13 13.50
C ILE A 165 1.11 13.31 14.14
N THR A 166 0.80 12.60 15.23
CA THR A 166 1.71 11.66 15.91
C THR A 166 0.95 10.44 16.38
N PHE A 167 1.44 9.25 16.06
CA PHE A 167 0.81 7.98 16.45
C PHE A 167 1.83 6.85 16.59
N GLU A 168 1.45 5.77 17.28
CA GLU A 168 2.35 4.64 17.58
C GLU A 168 2.08 3.42 16.68
N GLU A 169 3.16 2.74 16.30
CA GLU A 169 3.13 1.40 15.68
C GLU A 169 3.44 0.33 16.74
N GLU A 170 2.50 -0.60 16.98
CA GLU A 170 2.57 -1.56 18.10
C GLU A 170 3.52 -2.78 17.86
N HIS A 171 4.25 -2.85 16.74
CA HIS A 171 4.96 -4.06 16.30
C HIS A 171 6.49 -3.98 16.23
N SER A 172 7.03 -2.84 16.60
CA SER A 172 8.41 -2.56 16.97
C SER A 172 8.38 -1.97 18.38
N HIS A 173 9.50 -1.85 19.08
CA HIS A 173 9.53 -1.18 20.38
C HIS A 173 9.10 0.30 20.22
N ALA A 174 7.79 0.60 20.37
CA ALA A 174 7.13 1.93 20.31
C ALA A 174 7.87 2.96 19.42
N THR A 175 7.88 2.71 18.11
CA THR A 175 8.38 3.71 17.15
C THR A 175 7.22 4.58 16.72
N SER A 176 7.16 5.81 17.23
CA SER A 176 6.16 6.78 16.84
C SER A 176 6.35 7.20 15.39
N HIS A 177 5.25 7.32 14.64
CA HIS A 177 5.19 8.01 13.37
C HIS A 177 4.78 9.46 13.58
N ARG A 178 5.39 10.35 12.79
CA ARG A 178 5.15 11.80 12.79
C ARG A 178 4.87 12.27 11.38
N CYS A 179 4.02 13.29 11.26
CA CYS A 179 3.71 13.95 10.00
C CYS A 179 4.06 15.44 10.11
N TYR A 180 4.99 15.90 9.28
CA TYR A 180 5.48 17.28 9.25
C TYR A 180 4.99 17.98 7.98
N VAL A 181 3.79 18.56 8.07
CA VAL A 181 3.15 19.35 7.00
C VAL A 181 2.40 20.52 7.62
N ASP A 182 1.93 21.43 6.78
CA ASP A 182 1.02 22.47 7.21
C ASP A 182 -0.33 21.89 7.67
N GLU A 183 -0.93 22.47 8.71
CA GLU A 183 -2.21 21.99 9.25
C GLU A 183 -3.34 22.02 8.22
N SER A 184 -3.28 22.89 7.21
CA SER A 184 -4.26 22.99 6.13
C SER A 184 -4.48 21.70 5.35
N PHE A 185 -3.51 20.76 5.38
CA PHE A 185 -3.66 19.43 4.81
C PHE A 185 -4.81 18.65 5.46
N PHE A 186 -5.10 18.92 6.73
CA PHE A 186 -6.11 18.22 7.52
C PHE A 186 -7.34 19.09 7.88
N GLN A 187 -7.27 20.41 7.70
CA GLN A 187 -8.36 21.38 7.95
C GLN A 187 -9.42 21.40 6.84
N ASN A 188 -9.89 20.22 6.46
CA ASN A 188 -10.92 20.02 5.46
C ASN A 188 -11.60 18.66 5.69
N ASN A 189 -12.62 18.36 4.88
CA ASN A 189 -13.33 17.08 4.94
C ASN A 189 -12.92 16.11 3.82
N ASN A 190 -11.81 16.38 3.13
CA ASN A 190 -11.36 15.60 2.00
C ASN A 190 -11.06 14.14 2.41
N PRO A 191 -11.21 13.18 1.49
CA PRO A 191 -10.80 11.81 1.72
C PRO A 191 -9.30 11.71 1.99
N ILE A 192 -8.93 10.78 2.88
CA ILE A 192 -7.55 10.45 3.19
C ILE A 192 -7.32 8.97 2.85
N VAL A 193 -6.30 8.69 2.04
CA VAL A 193 -5.86 7.34 1.70
C VAL A 193 -4.56 7.07 2.43
N LEU A 194 -4.56 6.03 3.26
CA LEU A 194 -3.36 5.56 3.97
C LEU A 194 -2.70 4.46 3.13
N VAL A 195 -1.40 4.59 2.88
CA VAL A 195 -0.63 3.64 2.07
C VAL A 195 0.46 3.01 2.93
N ASP A 196 0.44 1.69 3.04
CA ASP A 196 1.37 0.87 3.82
C ASP A 196 1.93 -0.28 2.96
N ASP A 197 3.07 -0.87 3.34
CA ASP A 197 3.67 -1.99 2.62
C ASP A 197 3.03 -3.33 3.00
N GLU A 198 2.63 -3.47 4.26
CA GLU A 198 1.98 -4.68 4.80
C GLU A 198 0.92 -4.30 5.83
N MET A 199 -0.30 -4.83 5.68
CA MET A 199 -1.34 -4.69 6.69
C MET A 199 -1.56 -6.01 7.45
N THR A 200 -1.37 -5.97 8.77
CA THR A 200 -1.57 -7.13 9.66
C THR A 200 -2.85 -6.97 10.50
N THR A 201 -2.73 -6.42 11.71
CA THR A 201 -3.85 -6.24 12.65
C THR A 201 -4.66 -4.96 12.38
N GLY A 202 -4.18 -4.08 11.50
CA GLY A 202 -4.79 -2.78 11.19
C GLY A 202 -4.68 -1.72 12.29
N LYS A 203 -4.03 -2.02 13.43
CA LYS A 203 -3.93 -1.10 14.56
C LYS A 203 -3.20 0.20 14.23
N THR A 204 -2.13 0.14 13.44
CA THR A 204 -1.39 1.31 12.98
C THR A 204 -2.29 2.30 12.22
N ALA A 205 -3.10 1.78 11.28
CA ALA A 205 -4.09 2.58 10.55
C ALA A 205 -5.15 3.19 11.49
N LEU A 206 -5.66 2.42 12.46
CA LEU A 206 -6.59 2.94 13.46
C LEU A 206 -5.97 4.03 14.34
N ASN A 207 -4.69 3.90 14.70
CA ASN A 207 -4.00 4.86 15.55
C ASN A 207 -3.81 6.20 14.83
N ILE A 208 -3.43 6.22 13.55
CA ILE A 208 -3.37 7.47 12.78
C ILE A 208 -4.77 8.07 12.58
N ILE A 209 -5.81 7.26 12.30
CA ILE A 209 -7.19 7.75 12.17
C ILE A 209 -7.62 8.46 13.45
N ARG A 210 -7.37 7.84 14.62
CA ARG A 210 -7.66 8.45 15.92
C ARG A 210 -6.83 9.71 16.16
N SER A 211 -5.55 9.73 15.78
CA SER A 211 -4.71 10.92 15.91
C SER A 211 -5.26 12.08 15.07
N ILE A 212 -5.65 11.84 13.81
CA ILE A 212 -6.26 12.84 12.94
C ILE A 212 -7.60 13.32 13.52
N GLN A 213 -8.45 12.42 14.00
CA GLN A 213 -9.76 12.78 14.57
C GLN A 213 -9.65 13.55 15.90
N ASN A 214 -8.65 13.24 16.73
CA ASN A 214 -8.43 13.90 18.02
C ASN A 214 -7.67 15.22 17.88
N SER A 215 -6.85 15.35 16.84
CA SER A 215 -6.19 16.60 16.53
C SER A 215 -7.23 17.67 16.20
N LYS A 216 -7.03 18.89 16.71
CA LYS A 216 -7.93 20.03 16.43
C LYS A 216 -7.93 20.44 14.96
N VAL A 217 -7.12 19.80 14.12
CA VAL A 217 -6.95 20.15 12.72
C VAL A 217 -8.08 19.64 11.82
N ARG A 218 -9.02 18.80 12.28
CA ARG A 218 -10.23 18.47 11.51
C ARG A 218 -11.50 18.99 12.20
N THR A 219 -12.20 19.93 11.58
CA THR A 219 -13.24 20.76 12.24
C THR A 219 -14.61 20.07 12.43
N GLN A 220 -14.76 18.77 12.15
CA GLN A 220 -16.00 18.04 12.45
C GLN A 220 -15.69 16.62 12.97
N ARG A 221 -16.24 16.30 14.16
CA ARG A 221 -16.35 14.92 14.64
C ARG A 221 -17.18 14.15 13.62
N LEU A 222 -16.60 13.12 13.00
CA LEU A 222 -17.35 12.14 12.21
C LEU A 222 -18.47 11.58 13.10
N ALA A 223 -19.72 11.88 12.73
CA ALA A 223 -20.92 11.27 13.29
C ALA A 223 -21.27 10.02 12.48
#